data_AF-A0A6V7I4U7-F1
#
_entry.id   AF-A0A6V7I4U7-F1
#
_cell.length_a   1.000
_cell.length_b   1.000
_cell.length_c   1.000
_cell.angle_alpha   90.00
_cell.angle_beta   90.00
_cell.angle_gamma   90.00
#
_symmetry.space_group_name_H-M   'P 1'
#
loop_
_entity.id
_entity.type
_entity.pdbx_description
1 polymer ?
#
loop_
_entity_poly.entity_id
_entity_poly.type
_entity_poly.pdbx_seq_one_letter_code
_entity_poly.pdbx_strand_id
1 'polypeptide(L)' 'YKLMVSCWHDEPGMRPSFKELTCQWERMLEDGVEYLDLNPRTVHNQAYFASLHALDSP' A
#
# COMPACT_ATOMS: atom_id res chain seq x y z
N TYR A 1 8.66 -0.98 0.47
CA TYR A 1 9.24 -0.82 1.83
C TYR A 1 10.18 0.37 2.03
N LYS A 2 11.00 0.79 1.05
CA LYS A 2 11.98 1.89 1.24
C LYS A 2 11.38 3.19 1.80
N LEU A 3 10.20 3.59 1.34
CA LEU A 3 9.49 4.78 1.82
C LEU A 3 9.11 4.69 3.31
N MET A 4 8.68 3.51 3.78
CA MET A 4 8.33 3.34 5.19
C MET A 4 9.57 3.42 6.08
N VAL A 5 10.68 2.83 5.62
CA VAL A 5 11.96 2.83 6.34
C VAL A 5 12.51 4.26 6.49
N SER A 6 12.37 5.13 5.48
CA SER A 6 12.85 6.52 5.59
C SER A 6 12.09 7.35 6.64
N CYS A 7 10.83 7.02 6.93
CA CYS A 7 10.07 7.65 8.03
C CYS A 7 10.64 7.32 9.42
N TRP A 8 11.41 6.24 9.55
CA TRP A 8 11.99 5.77 10.81
C TRP A 8 13.50 6.02 10.89
N HIS A 9 14.02 7.02 10.17
CA HIS A 9 15.42 7.38 10.24
C HIS A 9 15.81 7.81 11.68
N ASP A 10 16.98 7.37 12.15
CA ASP A 10 17.46 7.67 13.51
C ASP A 10 17.58 9.18 13.74
N GLU A 11 18.15 9.89 12.76
CA GLU A 11 18.21 11.34 12.74
C GLU A 11 16.85 11.95 12.30
N PRO A 12 16.16 12.73 13.16
CA PRO A 12 14.83 13.26 12.84
C PRO A 12 14.80 14.21 11.63
N GLY A 13 15.84 15.00 11.43
CA GLY A 13 15.94 15.95 10.30
C GLY A 13 16.09 15.28 8.94
N MET A 14 16.44 13.99 8.91
CA MET A 14 16.57 13.20 7.69
C MET A 14 15.28 12.44 7.33
N ARG A 15 14.26 12.50 8.19
CA ARG A 15 12.94 11.93 7.91
C ARG A 15 12.23 12.83 6.89
N PRO A 16 11.51 12.25 5.93
CA PRO A 16 10.77 13.04 4.95
C PRO A 16 9.64 13.83 5.65
N SER A 17 9.44 15.05 5.19
CA SER A 17 8.25 15.82 5.50
C SER A 17 7.00 15.19 4.89
N PHE A 18 5.82 15.52 5.43
CA PHE A 18 4.57 15.10 4.81
C PHE A 18 4.42 15.56 3.36
N LYS A 19 4.97 16.73 3.00
CA LYS A 19 4.96 17.23 1.62
C LYS A 19 5.74 16.30 0.69
N GLU A 20 6.93 15.87 1.11
CA GLU A 20 7.74 14.93 0.32
C GLU A 20 7.08 13.55 0.23
N LEU A 21 6.43 13.09 1.30
CA LEU A 21 5.66 11.83 1.28
C LEU A 21 4.50 11.88 0.29
N THR A 22 3.71 12.97 0.29
CA THR A 22 2.60 13.13 -0.66
C THR A 22 3.10 13.08 -2.10
N CYS A 23 4.16 13.83 -2.44
CA CYS A 23 4.72 13.80 -3.80
C CYS A 23 5.25 12.42 -4.20
N GLN A 24 5.80 11.65 -3.25
CA GLN A 24 6.26 10.29 -3.53
C GLN A 24 5.09 9.32 -3.74
N TRP A 25 4.02 9.42 -2.95
CA TRP A 25 2.82 8.60 -3.14
C TRP A 25 2.13 8.88 -4.46
N GLU A 26 1.98 10.15 -4.84
CA GLU A 26 1.40 10.54 -6.14
C GLU A 26 2.12 9.81 -7.28
N ARG A 27 3.45 9.86 -7.30
CA ARG A 27 4.28 9.14 -8.29
C ARG A 27 4.14 7.63 -8.24
N MET A 28 4.02 7.07 -7.04
CA MET A 28 3.92 5.62 -6.86
C MET A 28 2.55 5.07 -7.26
N LEU A 29 1.55 5.94 -7.37
CA LEU A 29 0.19 5.62 -7.78
C LEU A 29 -0.12 6.07 -9.22
N GLU A 30 0.87 6.56 -9.96
CA GLU A 30 0.75 6.86 -11.39
C GLU A 30 0.60 5.56 -12.22
N ASP A 31 -0.06 5.68 -13.37
CA ASP A 31 -0.26 4.56 -14.30
C ASP A 31 1.07 3.94 -14.73
N GLY A 32 1.16 2.61 -14.64
CA GLY A 32 2.36 1.85 -15.02
C GLY A 32 3.40 1.68 -13.92
N VAL A 33 3.15 2.19 -12.71
CA VAL A 33 4.00 1.94 -11.54
C VAL A 33 3.46 0.76 -10.73
N GLU A 34 4.19 -0.36 -10.74
CA GLU A 34 3.87 -1.54 -9.91
C GLU A 34 4.30 -1.33 -8.45
N TYR A 35 3.58 -0.46 -7.75
CA TYR A 35 3.77 -0.28 -6.31
C TYR A 35 2.89 -1.21 -5.47
N LEU A 36 1.63 -1.39 -5.88
CA LEU A 36 0.65 -2.18 -5.16
C LEU A 36 -0.11 -3.07 -6.14
N ASP A 37 0.08 -4.38 -6.03
CA ASP A 37 -0.74 -5.35 -6.75
C ASP A 37 -2.08 -5.53 -6.01
N LEU A 38 -3.13 -4.92 -6.56
CA LEU A 38 -4.50 -5.04 -6.06
C LEU A 38 -5.25 -6.23 -6.66
N ASN A 39 -4.57 -7.14 -7.37
CA ASN A 39 -5.20 -8.33 -7.89
C ASN A 39 -5.78 -9.17 -6.72
N PRO A 40 -7.10 -9.47 -6.73
CA PRO A 40 -7.73 -10.25 -5.68
C PRO A 40 -7.09 -11.63 -5.48
N ARG A 41 -6.41 -12.16 -6.51
CA ARG A 41 -5.73 -13.46 -6.45
C ARG A 41 -4.41 -13.42 -5.69
N THR A 42 -3.88 -12.24 -5.40
CA THR A 42 -2.64 -12.04 -4.63
C THR A 42 -2.88 -12.21 -3.12
N VAL A 43 -4.15 -12.24 -2.71
CA VAL A 43 -4.57 -12.49 -1.33
C VAL A 43 -4.48 -13.99 -1.02
N HIS A 44 -3.48 -14.39 -0.23
CA HIS A 44 -3.31 -15.78 0.20
C HIS A 44 -4.27 -16.21 1.33
N ASN A 45 -4.88 -15.26 2.04
CA ASN A 45 -5.83 -15.59 3.09
C ASN A 45 -7.23 -15.80 2.51
N GLN A 46 -7.56 -17.06 2.24
CA GLN A 46 -8.84 -17.47 1.69
C GLN A 46 -10.04 -17.05 2.56
N ALA A 47 -9.85 -16.80 3.86
CA ALA A 47 -10.91 -16.35 4.76
C ALA A 47 -11.51 -14.99 4.37
N TYR A 48 -10.77 -14.10 3.69
CA TYR A 48 -11.30 -12.81 3.24
C TYR A 48 -12.40 -12.95 2.19
N PHE A 49 -12.44 -14.07 1.45
CA PHE A 49 -13.46 -14.32 0.43
C PHE A 49 -14.65 -15.13 0.96
N ALA A 50 -14.50 -15.83 2.09
CA ALA A 50 -15.59 -16.60 2.70
C ALA A 50 -16.76 -15.71 3.14
N SER A 51 -16.47 -14.51 3.67
CA SER A 51 -17.48 -13.52 4.02
C SER A 51 -18.12 -12.86 2.80
N LEU A 52 -17.41 -12.77 1.67
CA LEU A 52 -17.95 -12.21 0.43
C LEU A 52 -19.01 -13.15 -0.17
N HIS A 53 -18.72 -14.46 -0.22
CA HIS A 53 -19.67 -15.48 -0.68
C HIS A 53 -20.94 -15.58 0.19
N ALA A 54 -20.85 -15.23 1.48
CA ALA A 54 -22.01 -15.20 2.37
C ALA A 54 -22.96 -14.02 2.08
N LEU A 55 -22.47 -12.92 1.50
CA LEU A 55 -23.27 -11.76 1.11
C LEU A 55 -23.96 -11.96 -0.25
N ASP A 56 -23.39 -12.77 -1.13
CA ASP A 56 -23.94 -13.12 -2.45
C ASP A 56 -24.87 -14.35 -2.42
N SER A 57 -25.10 -14.95 -1.25
CA SER A 57 -26.06 -16.05 -1.08
C SER A 57 -27.49 -15.48 -0.93
N PRO A 58 -28.46 -15.93 -1.75
CA PRO A 58 -29.82 -15.39 -1.78
C PRO A 58 -30.62 -15.68 -0.50
#